data_AF-A0A9X8CXV6-F1
#
_entry.id   AF-A0A9X8CXV6-F1
#
_cell.length_a   1.000
_cell.length_b   1.000
_cell.length_c   1.000
_cell.angle_alpha   90.00
_cell.angle_beta   90.00
_cell.angle_gamma   90.00
#
_symmetry.space_group_name_H-M   'P 1'
#
loop_
_entity.id
_entity.type
_entity.pdbx_description
1 polymer ?
#
loop_
_entity_poly.entity_id
_entity_poly.type
_entity_poly.pdbx_seq_one_letter_code
_entity_poly.pdbx_strand_id
1 'polypeptide(L)'
;MHLSFSTYYTLICAAMVLLVGKYLVHRIRFLRDFNIPEPVAGGMVAAALIFAIHAFTGYSFSFSSDLQTGFMLLFFSSIGLSANFAKLREGGSALVLFLCIISIFIVVQNVVGISLAALMG
;
A
#
# COMPACT_ATOMS: atom_id res chain seq x y z
N MET A 1 10.72 -25.06 -1.71
CA MET A 1 11.95 -24.61 -1.01
C MET A 1 11.76 -23.17 -0.57
N HIS A 2 12.04 -22.84 0.69
CA HIS A 2 11.85 -21.48 1.23
C HIS A 2 13.16 -20.68 1.14
N LEU A 3 13.14 -19.58 0.38
CA LEU A 3 14.25 -18.64 0.30
C LEU A 3 13.95 -17.45 1.20
N SER A 4 14.71 -17.30 2.28
CA SER A 4 14.55 -16.21 3.24
C SER A 4 15.59 -15.11 3.01
N PHE A 5 15.12 -13.87 2.90
CA PHE A 5 15.95 -12.68 2.71
C PHE A 5 16.16 -11.98 4.05
N SER A 6 17.42 -11.65 4.35
CA SER A 6 17.73 -10.82 5.52
C SER A 6 17.17 -9.41 5.35
N THR A 7 17.14 -8.64 6.44
CA THR A 7 16.68 -7.25 6.48
C THR A 7 17.35 -6.37 5.42
N TYR A 8 18.67 -6.52 5.25
CA TYR A 8 19.45 -5.76 4.27
C TYR A 8 19.00 -6.03 2.83
N TYR A 9 18.87 -7.30 2.44
CA TYR A 9 18.42 -7.65 1.09
C TYR A 9 16.95 -7.31 0.87
N THR A 10 16.11 -7.44 1.90
CA THR A 10 14.70 -7.04 1.85
C THR A 10 14.56 -5.55 1.52
N LEU A 11 15.37 -4.68 2.14
CA LEU A 11 15.39 -3.26 1.82
C LEU A 11 15.80 -2.98 0.38
N ILE A 12 16.83 -3.66 -0.12
CA ILE A 12 17.28 -3.51 -1.51
C ILE A 12 16.16 -3.92 -2.47
N CYS A 13 15.51 -5.06 -2.23
CA CYS A 13 14.37 -5.51 -3.00
C CYS A 13 13.22 -4.49 -2.95
N ALA A 14 12.87 -3.98 -1.77
CA ALA A 14 11.84 -2.97 -1.62
C ALA A 14 12.15 -1.67 -2.40
N ALA A 15 13.40 -1.21 -2.36
CA ALA A 15 13.86 -0.05 -3.14
C ALA A 15 13.77 -0.31 -4.65
N MET A 16 14.17 -1.50 -5.11
CA MET A 16 14.03 -1.89 -6.52
C MET A 16 12.58 -1.92 -6.97
N VAL A 17 11.69 -2.50 -6.16
CA VAL A 17 10.24 -2.52 -6.41
C VAL A 17 9.69 -1.09 -6.53
N LEU A 18 10.10 -0.19 -5.64
CA LEU A 18 9.71 1.22 -5.70
C LEU A 18 10.18 1.90 -6.99
N LEU A 19 11.44 1.67 -7.41
CA LEU A 19 11.99 2.25 -8.63
C LEU A 19 11.28 1.74 -9.89
N VAL A 20 10.96 0.44 -9.94
CA VAL A 20 10.15 -0.14 -11.02
C VAL A 20 8.78 0.51 -11.06
N GLY A 21 8.11 0.62 -9.90
CA GLY A 21 6.82 1.30 -9.80
C GLY A 21 6.85 2.74 -10.29
N LYS A 22 7.88 3.50 -9.91
CA LYS A 22 8.09 4.88 -10.37
C LYS A 22 8.27 4.96 -11.89
N TYR A 23 9.05 4.05 -12.46
CA TYR A 23 9.23 3.97 -13.91
C TYR A 23 7.90 3.67 -14.63
N LEU A 24 7.11 2.72 -14.11
CA LEU A 24 5.83 2.31 -14.69
C LEU A 24 4.80 3.44 -14.64
N VAL A 25 4.62 4.09 -13.48
CA VAL A 25 3.67 5.20 -13.33
C VAL A 25 4.07 6.36 -14.25
N HIS A 26 5.37 6.63 -14.43
CA HIS A 26 5.83 7.69 -15.32
C HIS A 26 5.56 7.38 -16.81
N ARG A 27 5.70 6.12 -17.22
CA ARG A 27 5.54 5.68 -18.62
C ARG A 27 4.09 5.39 -19.01
N ILE A 28 3.31 4.80 -18.11
CA ILE A 28 1.95 4.32 -18.39
C ILE A 28 0.95 5.39 -17.96
N ARG A 29 0.33 6.05 -18.95
CA ARG A 29 -0.68 7.10 -18.71
C ARG A 29 -1.82 6.62 -17.82
N PHE A 30 -2.32 5.41 -18.02
CA PHE A 30 -3.39 4.83 -17.20
C PHE A 30 -3.05 4.84 -15.70
N LEU A 31 -1.86 4.41 -15.31
CA LEU A 31 -1.46 4.38 -13.90
C LEU A 31 -1.38 5.79 -13.30
N ARG A 32 -0.89 6.75 -14.08
CA ARG A 32 -0.78 8.15 -13.67
C ARG A 32 -2.14 8.83 -13.59
N ASP A 33 -2.99 8.64 -14.60
CA ASP A 33 -4.29 9.31 -14.72
C ASP A 33 -5.25 8.83 -13.60
N PHE A 34 -5.09 7.59 -13.12
CA PHE A 34 -5.79 7.06 -11.94
C PHE A 34 -5.06 7.29 -10.61
N ASN A 35 -3.97 8.06 -10.59
CA ASN A 35 -3.16 8.36 -9.40
C ASN A 35 -2.73 7.10 -8.61
N ILE A 36 -2.40 6.00 -9.32
CA ILE A 36 -1.92 4.78 -8.68
C ILE A 36 -0.53 5.08 -8.07
N PRO A 37 -0.35 4.87 -6.75
CA PRO A 37 0.94 5.11 -6.11
C PRO A 37 2.05 4.23 -6.68
N GLU A 38 3.26 4.77 -6.78
CA GLU A 38 4.44 4.03 -7.28
C GLU A 38 4.72 2.73 -6.51
N PRO A 39 4.65 2.70 -5.15
CA PRO A 39 4.87 1.46 -4.41
C PRO A 39 3.86 0.36 -4.77
N VAL A 40 2.61 0.73 -5.06
CA VAL A 40 1.54 -0.21 -5.41
C VAL A 40 1.78 -0.76 -6.81
N ALA A 41 2.06 0.11 -7.79
CA ALA A 41 2.35 -0.32 -9.16
C ALA A 41 3.55 -1.28 -9.22
N GLY A 42 4.65 -0.94 -8.54
CA GLY A 42 5.82 -1.81 -8.44
C GLY A 42 5.50 -3.11 -7.69
N GLY A 43 4.78 -3.00 -6.57
CA GLY A 43 4.38 -4.14 -5.74
C GLY A 43 3.52 -5.16 -6.49
N MET A 44 2.60 -4.72 -7.34
CA MET A 44 1.80 -5.62 -8.19
C MET A 44 2.68 -6.41 -9.17
N VAL A 45 3.68 -5.77 -9.78
CA VAL A 45 4.62 -6.47 -10.66
C VAL A 45 5.45 -7.49 -9.89
N ALA A 46 5.97 -7.10 -8.71
CA ALA A 46 6.72 -8.02 -7.85
C ALA A 46 5.87 -9.21 -7.39
N ALA A 47 4.61 -8.97 -7.00
CA ALA A 47 3.68 -10.00 -6.60
C ALA A 47 3.38 -10.98 -7.75
N ALA A 48 3.12 -10.47 -8.96
CA ALA A 48 2.90 -11.30 -10.13
C ALA A 48 4.11 -12.17 -10.48
N LEU A 49 5.33 -11.61 -10.39
CA LEU A 49 6.57 -12.35 -10.63
C LEU A 49 6.80 -13.43 -9.58
N ILE A 50 6.67 -13.11 -8.30
CA ILE A 50 6.83 -14.07 -7.20
C ILE A 50 5.78 -15.18 -7.31
N PHE A 51 4.54 -14.84 -7.64
CA PHE A 51 3.48 -15.81 -7.87
C PHE A 51 3.79 -16.73 -9.05
N ALA A 52 4.24 -16.21 -10.18
CA ALA A 52 4.64 -17.02 -11.33
C ALA A 52 5.79 -17.97 -10.97
N ILE A 53 6.83 -17.49 -10.30
CA ILE A 53 7.93 -18.34 -9.84
C ILE A 53 7.40 -19.45 -8.93
N HIS A 54 6.55 -19.10 -7.96
CA HIS A 54 5.94 -20.07 -7.06
C HIS A 54 5.13 -21.14 -7.80
N ALA A 55 4.31 -20.75 -8.77
CA ALA A 55 3.48 -21.65 -9.55
C ALA A 55 4.28 -22.65 -10.41
N PHE A 56 5.39 -22.22 -11.04
CA PHE A 56 6.18 -23.08 -11.93
C PHE A 56 7.25 -23.91 -11.22
N THR A 57 7.79 -23.43 -10.11
CA THR A 57 8.97 -24.03 -9.46
C THR A 57 8.75 -24.46 -8.02
N GLY A 58 7.66 -24.03 -7.38
CA GLY A 58 7.41 -24.27 -5.97
C GLY A 58 8.36 -23.53 -5.02
N TYR A 59 9.14 -22.56 -5.51
CA TYR A 59 9.93 -21.68 -4.64
C TYR A 59 9.02 -20.65 -3.97
N SER A 60 9.27 -20.40 -2.69
CA SER A 60 8.57 -19.37 -1.92
C SER A 60 9.60 -18.41 -1.31
N PHE A 61 9.31 -17.13 -1.40
CA PHE A 61 10.19 -16.06 -0.95
C PHE A 61 9.66 -15.50 0.37
N SER A 62 10.51 -15.41 1.38
CA SER A 62 10.20 -14.79 2.67
C SER A 62 11.08 -13.57 2.86
N PHE A 63 10.46 -12.42 3.10
CA PHE A 63 11.14 -11.15 3.34
C PHE A 63 11.07 -10.77 4.82
N SER A 64 12.12 -10.14 5.35
CA SER A 64 12.15 -9.70 6.75
C SER A 64 11.26 -8.48 6.97
N SER A 65 10.47 -8.51 8.05
CA SER A 65 9.59 -7.40 8.47
C SER A 65 10.20 -6.51 9.58
N ASP A 66 11.47 -6.71 9.94
CA ASP A 66 12.07 -6.09 11.15
C ASP A 66 12.00 -4.56 11.14
N LEU A 67 12.14 -3.95 9.96
CA LEU A 67 12.10 -2.49 9.79
C LEU A 67 10.70 -1.94 9.49
N GLN A 68 9.71 -2.79 9.25
CA GLN A 68 8.36 -2.37 8.88
C GLN A 68 7.76 -1.48 9.97
N THR A 69 7.84 -1.91 11.23
CA THR A 69 7.35 -1.12 12.37
C THR A 69 8.07 0.21 12.50
N GLY A 70 9.40 0.23 12.33
CA GLY A 70 10.20 1.45 12.37
C GLY A 70 9.77 2.44 11.28
N PHE A 71 9.59 1.98 10.04
CA PHE A 71 9.13 2.83 8.93
C PHE A 71 7.68 3.30 9.11
N MET A 72 6.78 2.47 9.65
CA MET A 72 5.42 2.91 9.97
C MET A 72 5.42 4.01 11.02
N LEU A 73 6.22 3.87 12.09
CA LEU A 73 6.34 4.90 13.13
C LEU A 73 6.92 6.20 12.57
N LEU A 74 7.97 6.13 11.73
CA LEU A 74 8.53 7.30 11.06
C LEU A 74 7.49 7.99 10.17
N PHE A 75 6.76 7.21 9.36
CA PHE A 75 5.71 7.74 8.49
C PHE A 75 4.59 8.44 9.27
N PHE A 76 4.03 7.78 10.28
CA PHE A 76 2.96 8.37 11.09
C PHE A 76 3.42 9.57 11.92
N SER A 77 4.66 9.51 12.45
CA SER A 77 5.27 10.65 13.13
C SER A 77 5.46 11.83 12.18
N SER A 78 5.97 11.61 10.97
CA SER A 78 6.12 12.66 9.95
C SER A 78 4.79 13.27 9.51
N ILE A 79 3.75 12.45 9.30
CA ILE A 79 2.41 12.98 8.97
C ILE A 79 1.84 13.79 10.14
N GLY A 80 1.97 13.27 11.37
CA GLY A 80 1.51 13.94 12.58
C GLY A 80 2.20 15.29 12.80
N LEU A 81 3.53 15.35 12.64
CA LEU A 81 4.29 16.59 12.74
C LEU A 81 4.01 17.56 11.58
N SER A 82 3.72 17.04 10.38
CA SER A 82 3.39 17.86 9.20
C SER A 82 1.93 18.35 9.20
N ALA A 83 1.11 17.91 10.16
CA ALA A 83 -0.29 18.30 10.25
C ALA A 83 -0.43 19.79 10.59
N ASN A 84 -1.11 20.53 9.72
CA ASN A 84 -1.40 21.94 9.98
C ASN A 84 -2.69 22.08 10.80
N PHE A 85 -2.55 22.18 12.12
CA PHE A 85 -3.68 22.33 13.04
C PHE A 85 -4.55 23.56 12.76
N ALA A 86 -4.00 24.64 12.19
CA ALA A 86 -4.78 25.81 11.82
C ALA A 86 -5.77 25.46 10.68
N LYS A 87 -5.30 24.76 9.65
CA LYS A 87 -6.17 24.29 8.55
C LYS A 87 -7.21 23.27 9.01
N LEU A 88 -6.86 22.37 9.93
CA LEU A 88 -7.86 21.46 10.52
C LEU A 88 -8.94 22.25 11.28
N ARG A 89 -8.55 23.29 12.02
CA ARG A 89 -9.49 24.13 12.76
C ARG A 89 -10.41 24.94 11.84
N GLU A 90 -9.90 25.43 10.71
CA GLU A 90 -10.71 26.10 9.67
C GLU A 90 -11.82 25.19 9.12
N GLY A 91 -11.57 23.88 9.03
CA GLY A 91 -12.58 22.90 8.61
C GLY A 91 -13.77 22.76 9.58
N GLY A 92 -13.59 23.15 10.85
CA GLY A 92 -14.67 23.27 11.84
C GLY A 92 -15.57 22.03 11.98
N SER A 93 -16.87 22.27 12.20
CA SER A 93 -17.89 21.22 12.32
C SER A 93 -18.14 20.45 11.03
N ALA A 94 -17.94 21.10 9.88
CA ALA A 94 -18.09 20.45 8.57
C ALA A 94 -17.05 19.34 8.37
N LEU A 95 -15.81 19.53 8.83
CA LEU A 95 -14.77 18.50 8.78
C LEU A 95 -15.13 17.29 9.66
N VAL A 96 -15.69 17.51 10.85
CA VAL A 96 -16.13 16.42 11.74
C VAL A 96 -17.29 15.65 11.11
N LEU A 97 -18.29 16.35 10.56
CA LEU A 97 -19.40 15.71 9.85
C LEU A 97 -18.90 14.92 8.65
N PHE A 98 -17.99 15.49 7.85
CA PHE A 98 -17.37 14.80 6.72
C PHE A 98 -16.63 13.53 7.14
N LEU A 99 -15.86 13.59 8.24
CA LEU A 99 -15.17 12.41 8.80
C LEU A 99 -16.15 11.34 9.26
N CYS A 100 -17.24 11.71 9.94
CA CYS A 100 -18.29 10.77 10.34
C CYS A 100 -18.92 10.10 9.11
N ILE A 101 -19.26 10.89 8.08
CA ILE A 101 -19.84 10.36 6.83
C ILE A 101 -18.86 9.39 6.18
N ILE A 102 -17.61 9.78 5.92
CA ILE A 102 -16.61 8.89 5.32
C ILE A 102 -16.44 7.61 6.15
N SER A 103 -16.37 7.72 7.47
CA SER A 103 -16.21 6.54 8.35
C SER A 103 -17.36 5.55 8.17
N ILE A 104 -18.60 6.03 8.09
CA ILE A 104 -19.78 5.19 7.81
C ILE A 104 -19.68 4.58 6.40
N PHE A 105 -19.31 5.38 5.39
CA PHE A 105 -19.14 4.89 4.03
C PHE A 105 -18.05 3.81 3.91
N ILE A 106 -16.96 3.91 4.67
CA ILE A 106 -15.92 2.87 4.74
C ILE A 106 -16.51 1.56 5.29
N VAL A 107 -17.32 1.62 6.34
CA VAL A 107 -17.99 0.44 6.89
C VAL A 107 -18.93 -0.18 5.85
N VAL A 108 -19.74 0.63 5.19
CA VAL A 108 -20.64 0.17 4.10
C VAL A 108 -19.83 -0.46 2.96
N GLN A 109 -18.75 0.19 2.52
CA GLN A 109 -17.87 -0.32 1.47
C GLN A 109 -17.28 -1.69 1.83
N ASN A 110 -16.84 -1.87 3.08
CA ASN A 110 -16.31 -3.15 3.55
C ASN A 110 -17.39 -4.23 3.60
N VAL A 111 -18.59 -3.91 4.09
CA VAL A 111 -19.72 -4.85 4.12
C VAL A 111 -20.12 -5.27 2.70
N VAL A 112 -20.22 -4.32 1.77
CA VAL A 112 -20.51 -4.62 0.37
C VAL A 112 -19.41 -5.47 -0.25
N GLY A 113 -18.13 -5.15 -0.01
CA GLY A 113 -17.00 -5.93 -0.52
C GLY A 113 -17.01 -7.38 -0.02
N ILE A 114 -17.19 -7.58 1.29
CA ILE A 114 -17.24 -8.91 1.91
C ILE A 114 -18.46 -9.69 1.42
N SER A 115 -19.64 -9.07 1.36
CA SER A 115 -20.86 -9.75 0.91
C SER A 115 -20.78 -10.16 -0.56
N LEU A 116 -20.26 -9.31 -1.45
CA LEU A 116 -20.04 -9.66 -2.85
C LEU A 116 -19.03 -10.81 -3.00
N ALA A 117 -17.91 -10.77 -2.26
CA ALA A 117 -16.93 -11.85 -2.27
C ALA A 117 -17.57 -13.19 -1.82
N ALA A 118 -18.35 -13.17 -0.74
CA ALA A 118 -19.04 -14.36 -0.23
C ALA A 118 -20.09 -14.93 -1.21
N LEU A 119 -20.74 -14.08 -2.01
CA LEU A 119 -21.70 -14.52 -3.03
C LEU A 119 -21.01 -15.11 -4.27
N MET A 120 -19.79 -14.69 -4.57
CA MET A 120 -19.05 -15.12 -5.78
C MET A 120 -18.14 -16.34 -5.54
N GLY A 121 -17.98 -16.78 -4.29
CA GLY A 121 -17.17 -17.94 -3.91
C GLY A 121 -15.77 -17.55 -3.49
#